data_AF-A0A956HEN6-F1
#
_entry.id   AF-A0A956HEN6-F1
#
_cell.length_a   1.000
_cell.length_b   1.000
_cell.length_c   1.000
_cell.angle_alpha   90.00
_cell.angle_beta   90.00
_cell.angle_gamma   90.00
#
_symmetry.space_group_name_H-M   'P 1'
#
loop_
_entity.id
_entity.type
_entity.pdbx_description
1 polymer ?
#
loop_
_entity_poly.entity_id
_entity_poly.type
_entity_poly.pdbx_seq_one_letter_code
_entity_poly.pdbx_strand_id
1 'polypeptide(L)' 'DSPTSGIAAVEGKDLSKLSRGQRSRLRRDRIGFVFQAYNLIPVLTAYENAELVLRLQGAPAAEREKTVKQLLSDVG' A
#
# COMPACT_ATOMS: atom_id res chain seq x y z
N ASP A 1 -8.19 1.62 -12.22
CA ASP A 1 -8.59 1.66 -13.63
C ASP A 1 -8.34 0.30 -14.27
N SER A 2 -9.00 0.01 -15.40
CA SER A 2 -8.78 -1.20 -16.19
C SER A 2 -8.40 -0.79 -17.61
N PRO A 3 -7.45 -1.50 -18.26
CA PRO A 3 -7.08 -1.18 -19.63
C PRO A 3 -8.30 -1.30 -20.56
N THR A 4 -8.45 -0.37 -21.50
CA THR A 4 -9.49 -0.43 -22.55
C THR A 4 -9.21 -1.54 -23.56
N SER A 5 -7.94 -1.91 -23.76
CA SER A 5 -7.50 -3.06 -24.54
C SER A 5 -6.13 -3.56 -24.06
N GLY A 6 -5.78 -4.81 -24.38
CA GLY A 6 -4.52 -5.44 -23.96
C GLY A 6 -4.58 -6.08 -22.57
N ILE A 7 -3.42 -6.53 -22.08
CA ILE A 7 -3.28 -7.24 -20.81
C ILE A 7 -2.40 -6.41 -19.86
N ALA A 8 -2.91 -6.15 -18.66
CA ALA A 8 -2.14 -5.61 -17.56
C ALA A 8 -1.76 -6.74 -16.60
N ALA A 9 -0.47 -6.98 -16.40
CA ALA A 9 0.03 -8.03 -15.51
C ALA A 9 1.02 -7.47 -14.50
N VAL A 10 0.99 -7.99 -13.28
CA VAL A 10 1.93 -7.68 -12.19
C VAL A 10 2.53 -9.01 -11.72
N GLU A 11 3.86 -9.10 -11.67
CA GLU A 11 4.56 -10.37 -11.34
C GLU A 11 4.04 -11.56 -12.18
N GLY A 12 3.78 -11.33 -13.48
CA GLY A 12 3.25 -12.35 -14.39
C GLY A 12 1.76 -12.71 -14.19
N LYS A 13 1.06 -12.09 -13.23
CA LYS A 13 -0.36 -12.32 -12.98
C LYS A 13 -1.20 -11.29 -13.72
N ASP A 14 -1.99 -11.76 -14.68
CA ASP A 14 -2.99 -10.95 -15.38
C ASP A 14 -4.05 -10.44 -14.39
N LEU A 15 -4.13 -9.12 -14.26
CA LEU A 15 -5.04 -8.45 -13.32
C LEU A 15 -6.51 -8.70 -13.68
N SER A 16 -6.83 -8.88 -14.96
CA SER A 16 -8.21 -9.11 -15.42
C SER A 16 -8.80 -10.39 -14.82
N LYS A 17 -7.96 -11.41 -14.61
CA LYS A 17 -8.33 -12.73 -14.06
C LYS A 17 -8.43 -12.76 -12.54
N LEU A 18 -8.03 -11.69 -11.86
CA LEU A 18 -8.13 -11.58 -10.40
C LEU A 18 -9.48 -11.02 -9.98
N SER A 19 -10.12 -11.65 -9.00
CA SER A 19 -11.27 -11.10 -8.28
C SER A 19 -10.93 -9.77 -7.59
N ARG A 20 -11.94 -8.98 -7.26
CA ARG A 20 -11.78 -7.72 -6.51
C ARG A 20 -10.97 -7.89 -5.22
N GLY A 21 -11.22 -8.98 -4.47
CA GLY A 21 -10.49 -9.29 -3.24
C GLY A 21 -9.01 -9.63 -3.50
N GLN A 22 -8.72 -10.41 -4.55
CA GLN A 22 -7.35 -10.71 -4.95
C GLN A 22 -6.60 -9.45 -5.40
N ARG A 23 -7.24 -8.57 -6.17
CA ARG A 23 -6.67 -7.27 -6.57
C ARG A 23 -6.41 -6.35 -5.36
N SER A 24 -7.27 -6.42 -4.33
CA SER A 24 -7.06 -5.65 -3.10
C SER A 24 -5.86 -6.16 -2.30
N ARG A 25 -5.70 -7.49 -2.17
CA ARG A 25 -4.53 -8.09 -1.51
C ARG A 25 -3.24 -7.80 -2.27
N LEU A 26 -3.26 -7.92 -3.61
CA LEU A 26 -2.11 -7.56 -4.44
C LEU A 26 -1.66 -6.12 -4.20
N ARG A 27 -2.61 -5.16 -4.20
CA ARG A 27 -2.28 -3.75 -3.93
C ARG A 27 -1.71 -3.55 -2.53
N ARG A 28 -2.32 -4.17 -1.51
CA ARG A 28 -1.87 -4.06 -0.12
C ARG A 28 -0.47 -4.64 0.09
N ASP A 29 -0.15 -5.76 -0.55
CA ASP A 29 1.03 -6.56 -0.21
C ASP A 29 2.20 -6.34 -1.18
N ARG A 30 1.97 -5.78 -2.37
CA ARG A 30 2.96 -5.69 -3.45
C ARG A 30 3.11 -4.33 -4.11
N ILE A 31 2.22 -3.36 -3.83
CA ILE A 31 2.21 -2.09 -4.55
C ILE A 31 2.18 -0.92 -3.57
N GLY A 32 3.20 -0.06 -3.63
CA GLY A 32 3.19 1.26 -2.99
C GLY A 32 2.78 2.34 -3.98
N PHE A 33 1.86 3.22 -3.59
CA PHE A 33 1.48 4.40 -4.37
C PHE A 33 2.07 5.66 -3.74
N VAL A 34 2.70 6.50 -4.56
CA VAL A 34 3.09 7.87 -4.21
C VAL A 34 2.30 8.82 -5.11
N PHE A 35 1.64 9.81 -4.52
CA PHE A 35 0.73 10.71 -5.22
C PHE A 35 1.30 12.12 -5.27
N GLN A 36 1.02 12.86 -6.36
CA GLN A 36 1.45 14.26 -6.52
C GLN A 36 0.69 15.21 -5.57
N ALA A 37 -0.61 14.96 -5.35
CA ALA A 37 -1.36 15.55 -4.26
C ALA A 37 -1.35 14.55 -3.11
N TYR A 38 -0.70 14.89 -2.00
CA TYR A 38 -0.20 13.99 -0.95
C TYR A 38 -1.16 12.91 -0.40
N ASN A 39 -2.48 12.95 -0.70
CA ASN A 39 -3.48 11.91 -0.43
C ASN A 39 -3.43 11.30 0.99
N LEU A 40 -2.99 12.12 1.96
CA LEU A 40 -2.98 11.75 3.37
C LEU A 40 -4.40 11.80 3.94
N ILE A 41 -4.68 10.94 4.91
CA ILE A 41 -5.92 11.00 5.67
C ILE A 41 -5.80 12.18 6.65
N PRO A 42 -6.59 13.26 6.52
CA PRO A 42 -6.35 14.51 7.24
C PRO A 42 -6.43 14.42 8.77
N VAL A 43 -7.16 13.44 9.28
CA VAL A 43 -7.35 13.22 10.73
C VAL A 43 -6.26 12.36 11.36
N LEU A 44 -5.30 11.87 10.56
CA LEU A 44 -4.21 11.02 11.02
C LEU A 44 -2.89 11.79 10.99
N THR A 45 -2.04 11.54 11.97
CA THR A 45 -0.64 11.98 11.99
C THR A 45 0.17 11.35 10.87
N ALA A 46 1.37 11.87 10.61
CA ALA A 46 2.30 11.26 9.64
C ALA A 46 2.63 9.81 10.00
N TYR A 47 2.84 9.53 11.29
CA TYR A 47 3.05 8.17 11.80
C TYR A 47 1.84 7.27 11.52
N GLU A 48 0.62 7.70 11.84
CA GLU A 48 -0.59 6.89 11.64
C GLU A 48 -0.89 6.64 10.15
N ASN A 49 -0.63 7.62 9.28
CA ASN A 49 -0.72 7.43 7.83
C ASN A 49 0.29 6.37 7.35
N ALA A 50 1.54 6.45 7.81
CA ALA A 50 2.59 5.49 7.44
C ALA A 50 2.35 4.08 8.03
N GLU A 51 1.79 3.97 9.23
CA GLU A 51 1.52 2.71 9.91
C GLU A 51 0.31 1.95 9.32
N LEU A 52 -0.64 2.67 8.71
CA LEU A 52 -1.93 2.13 8.29
C LEU A 52 -1.81 0.87 7.42
N VAL A 53 -0.87 0.85 6.47
CA VAL A 53 -0.69 -0.30 5.56
C VAL A 53 -0.19 -1.53 6.33
N LEU A 54 0.78 -1.36 7.23
CA LEU A 54 1.31 -2.45 8.05
C LEU A 54 0.23 -3.03 8.98
N ARG A 55 -0.66 -2.17 9.49
CA ARG A 55 -1.81 -2.60 10.28
C ARG A 55 -2.82 -3.40 9.45
N LEU A 56 -3.08 -2.99 8.20
CA LEU A 56 -3.94 -3.75 7.26
C LEU A 56 -3.32 -5.09 6.81
N GLN A 57 -2.00 -5.20 6.86
CA GLN A 57 -1.26 -6.45 6.63
C GLN A 57 -1.24 -7.35 7.88
N GLY A 58 -1.66 -6.85 9.05
CA GLY A 58 -1.69 -7.61 10.29
C GLY A 58 -0.34 -7.72 10.99
N ALA A 59 0.63 -6.85 10.66
CA ALA A 59 1.93 -6.85 11.31
C ALA A 59 1.82 -6.56 12.82
N PRO A 60 2.60 -7.23 13.70
CA PRO A 60 2.60 -6.98 15.15
C PRO A 60 2.94 -5.54 15.52
N ALA A 61 2.36 -5.00 16.59
CA ALA A 61 2.51 -3.59 16.97
C ALA A 61 3.98 -3.14 17.10
N ALA A 62 4.83 -3.96 17.73
CA ALA A 62 6.25 -3.66 17.90
C ALA A 62 7.00 -3.58 16.55
N GLU A 63 6.65 -4.42 15.58
CA GLU A 63 7.25 -4.41 14.25
C GLU A 63 6.82 -3.17 13.46
N ARG A 64 5.55 -2.80 13.54
CA ARG A 64 5.02 -1.60 12.90
C ARG A 64 5.70 -0.35 13.44
N GLU A 65 5.82 -0.24 14.75
CA GLU A 65 6.46 0.90 15.41
C GLU A 65 7.93 1.06 14.97
N LYS A 66 8.69 -0.04 15.00
CA LYS A 66 10.08 -0.03 14.53
C LYS A 66 10.18 0.41 13.06
N THR A 67 9.36 -0.18 12.19
CA THR A 67 9.40 0.06 10.75
C THR A 67 9.03 1.50 10.40
N VAL A 68 7.96 2.04 11.00
CA VAL A 68 7.49 3.40 10.71
C VAL A 68 8.46 4.44 11.25
N LYS A 69 9.02 4.24 12.45
CA LYS A 69 10.02 5.15 13.00
C LYS A 69 11.28 5.21 12.13
N GLN A 70 11.75 4.06 11.64
CA GLN A 70 12.88 4.02 10.72
C GLN A 70 12.54 4.76 9.42
N LEU A 71 11.40 4.45 8.81
CA LEU A 71 10.96 5.09 7.57
C LEU A 71 10.90 6.61 7.69
N LEU A 72 10.32 7.13 8.77
CA LEU A 72 10.23 8.58 9.01
C LEU A 72 11.61 9.21 9.26
N SER A 73 12.54 8.47 9.86
CA SER A 73 13.93 8.93 10.01
C SER A 73 14.70 8.96 8.70
N ASP A 74 14.39 8.08 7.75
CA ASP A 74 15.10 7.99 6.46
C ASP A 74 14.68 9.12 5.50
N VAL A 75 13.50 9.72 5.72
CA VAL A 75 12.91 10.75 4.84
C VAL A 75 12.79 12.13 5.51
N GLY A 76 13.18 12.25 6.78
CA GLY A 76 13.22 13.50 7.54
C GLY A 76 14.61 14.12 7.56
#